data_AF-A0A090T7T6-F1
#
_entry.id   AF-A0A090T7T6-F1
#
_cell.length_a   1.000
_cell.length_b   1.000
_cell.length_c   1.000
_cell.angle_alpha   90.00
_cell.angle_beta   90.00
_cell.angle_gamma   90.00
#
_symmetry.space_group_name_H-M   'P 1'
#
loop_
_entity.id
_entity.type
_entity.pdbx_description
1 polymer ?
#
loop_
_entity_poly.entity_id
_entity_poly.type
_entity_poly.pdbx_seq_one_letter_code
_entity_poly.pdbx_strand_id
1 'polypeptide(L)' 'MTPKGNVVFNLEVMENRKSESIDDAKGNGHFVFIPVPEELDLDYALLMRNLNSGQDTRNPT' A
#
# COMPACT_ATOMS: atom_id res chain seq x y z
N MET A 1 8.42 2.90 -1.57
CA MET A 1 9.66 3.38 -2.22
C MET A 1 9.66 4.89 -2.17
N THR A 2 10.75 5.49 -1.71
CA THR A 2 10.93 6.94 -1.67
C THR A 2 12.28 7.29 -2.32
N PRO A 3 12.54 8.56 -2.68
CA PRO A 3 13.85 8.98 -3.17
C PRO A 3 15.00 8.70 -2.19
N LYS A 4 14.71 8.59 -0.89
CA LYS A 4 15.67 8.28 0.16
C LYS A 4 15.93 6.78 0.33
N GLY A 5 15.12 5.93 -0.31
CA GLY A 5 15.28 4.48 -0.30
C GLY A 5 13.96 3.70 -0.24
N ASN A 6 14.09 2.37 -0.19
CA ASN A 6 12.94 1.49 -0.07
C ASN A 6 12.60 1.23 1.40
N VAL A 7 11.33 1.47 1.74
CA VAL A 7 10.73 1.07 3.02
C VAL A 7 9.82 -0.12 2.73
N VAL A 8 10.07 -1.23 3.40
CA VAL A 8 9.25 -2.45 3.36
C VAL A 8 8.46 -2.54 4.66
N PHE A 9 7.15 -2.71 4.55
CA PHE A 9 6.27 -2.87 5.69
C PHE A 9 5.15 -3.87 5.37
N ASN A 10 4.56 -4.43 6.42
CA ASN A 10 3.35 -5.23 6.31
C ASN A 10 2.14 -4.31 6.37
N LEU A 11 1.18 -4.47 5.46
CA LEU A 11 -0.05 -3.71 5.46
C LEU A 11 -1.05 -4.37 6.42
N GLU A 12 -1.04 -3.93 7.68
CA GLU A 12 -1.89 -4.47 8.75
C GLU A 12 -3.33 -3.98 8.66
N VAL A 13 -3.54 -2.70 8.31
CA VAL A 13 -4.85 -2.05 8.33
C VAL A 13 -5.04 -1.19 7.09
N MET A 14 -6.24 -1.25 6.53
CA MET A 14 -6.74 -0.31 5.55
C MET A 14 -8.09 0.24 6.00
N GLU A 15 -8.32 1.53 5.76
CA GLU A 15 -9.62 2.16 6.00
C GLU A 15 -10.20 2.75 4.72
N ASN A 16 -11.53 2.74 4.61
CA ASN A 16 -12.22 3.47 3.56
C ASN A 16 -12.45 4.95 3.97
N ARG A 17 -13.12 5.74 3.10
CA ARG A 17 -13.44 7.16 3.37
C ARG A 17 -14.38 7.42 4.55
N LYS A 18 -14.96 6.38 5.14
CA LYS A 18 -15.82 6.44 6.33
C LYS A 18 -15.09 5.98 7.59
N SER A 19 -13.77 5.76 7.53
CA SER A 19 -12.96 5.18 8.62
C SER A 19 -13.43 3.78 9.04
N GLU A 20 -13.99 3.02 8.10
CA GLU A 20 -14.31 1.62 8.32
C GLU A 20 -13.13 0.76 7.87
N SER A 21 -12.74 -0.21 8.70
CA SER A 21 -11.72 -1.19 8.35
C SER A 21 -12.17 -2.02 7.15
N ILE A 22 -11.25 -2.22 6.20
CA ILE A 22 -11.49 -3.00 4.98
C ILE A 22 -10.34 -3.98 4.75
N ASP A 23 -10.67 -5.12 4.16
CA ASP A 23 -9.69 -6.19 3.93
C ASP A 23 -9.10 -6.15 2.50
N ASP A 24 -9.71 -5.37 1.61
CA ASP A 24 -9.29 -5.32 0.21
C ASP A 24 -9.55 -3.95 -0.46
N ALA A 25 -8.63 -3.57 -1.34
CA ALA A 25 -8.78 -2.40 -2.20
C ALA A 25 -9.39 -2.82 -3.55
N LYS A 26 -10.54 -2.25 -3.91
CA LYS A 26 -11.34 -2.64 -5.10
C LYS A 26 -10.75 -2.19 -6.46
N GLY A 27 -9.48 -1.82 -6.51
CA GLY A 27 -8.78 -1.37 -7.72
C GLY A 27 -9.04 0.10 -8.06
N ASN A 28 -9.10 0.40 -9.35
CA ASN A 28 -9.08 1.77 -9.88
C ASN A 28 -10.22 2.64 -9.31
N GLY A 29 -9.89 3.85 -8.86
CA GLY A 29 -10.84 4.81 -8.31
C GLY A 29 -11.24 4.54 -6.84
N HIS A 30 -10.80 3.43 -6.26
CA HIS A 30 -11.03 3.14 -4.85
C HIS A 30 -9.94 3.80 -3.98
N PHE A 31 -10.36 4.61 -3.02
CA PHE A 31 -9.46 5.29 -2.09
C PHE A 31 -9.41 4.55 -0.77
N VAL A 32 -8.19 4.25 -0.33
CA VAL A 32 -7.92 3.61 0.95
C VAL A 32 -6.92 4.45 1.73
N PHE A 33 -7.04 4.44 3.05
CA PHE A 33 -6.07 5.04 3.96
C PHE A 33 -5.27 3.92 4.61
N ILE A 34 -3.96 4.13 4.74
CA ILE A 34 -3.04 3.17 5.35
C ILE A 34 -2.18 3.90 6.38
N PRO A 35 -1.85 3.26 7.52
CA PRO A 35 -0.93 3.85 8.47
C PRO A 35 0.49 3.88 7.89
N VAL A 36 1.18 5.01 8.06
CA VAL A 36 2.59 5.17 7.72
C VAL A 36 3.29 5.96 8.84
N PRO A 37 4.60 5.76 9.06
CA PRO A 37 5.37 6.57 10.00
C PRO A 37 5.32 8.05 9.65
N GLU A 38 5.21 8.92 10.65
CA GLU A 38 5.08 10.38 10.47
C GLU A 38 6.34 11.00 9.85
N GLU A 39 7.50 10.43 10.14
CA GLU A 39 8.79 10.87 9.61
C GLU A 39 9.01 10.54 8.12
N LEU A 40 8.07 9.82 7.49
CA LEU A 40 8.20 9.42 6.08
C LEU A 40 7.81 10.57 5.15
N ASP A 41 8.76 10.99 4.33
CA ASP A 41 8.56 11.97 3.26
C ASP A 41 7.85 11.33 2.05
N LEU A 42 6.64 11.81 1.75
CA LEU A 42 5.73 11.19 0.77
C LEU A 42 5.63 11.92 -0.57
N ASP A 43 6.24 13.10 -0.73
CA ASP A 43 6.03 13.96 -1.91
C ASP A 43 6.32 13.23 -3.24
N TYR A 44 7.28 12.31 -3.23
CA TYR A 44 7.64 11.48 -4.37
C TYR A 44 7.62 9.98 -4.02
N ALA A 45 6.73 9.57 -3.11
CA ALA A 45 6.61 8.18 -2.71
C ALA A 45 5.79 7.36 -3.71
N LEU A 46 6.24 6.12 -3.92
CA LEU A 46 5.54 5.09 -4.67
C LEU A 46 5.22 3.91 -3.74
N LEU A 47 3.95 3.55 -3.69
CA LEU A 47 3.50 2.31 -3.06
C LEU A 47 3.56 1.18 -4.09
N MET A 48 4.23 0.09 -3.73
CA MET A 48 4.39 -1.08 -4.60
C MET A 48 4.12 -2.35 -3.81
N ARG A 49 3.59 -3.37 -4.49
CA ARG A 49 3.43 -4.70 -3.91
C ARG A 49 4.73 -5.48 -4.04
N ASN A 50 5.18 -6.11 -2.96
CA ASN A 50 6.22 -7.11 -3.02
C ASN A 50 5.61 -8.42 -3.55
N LEU A 51 6.10 -8.89 -4.70
CA LEU A 51 5.68 -10.12 -5.33
C LEU A 51 6.76 -11.18 -5.13
N ASN A 52 6.36 -12.39 -4.76
CA ASN A 52 7.27 -13.53 -4.69
C ASN A 52 7.64 -14.01 -6.09
N SER A 53 8.67 -14.85 -6.18
CA SER A 53 9.09 -15.43 -7.45
C SER A 53 7.93 -16.15 -8.15
N GLY A 54 7.71 -15.82 -9.43
CA GLY A 54 6.62 -16.38 -10.24
C GLY A 54 5.24 -15.74 -10.05
N GLN A 55 5.13 -14.67 -9.25
CA GLN A 55 3.87 -13.93 -9.08
C GLN A 55 3.79 -12.69 -9.98
N ASP A 56 2.57 -12.33 -10.36
CA ASP A 56 2.28 -11.10 -11.08
C ASP A 56 1.05 -10.38 -10.48
N THR A 57 0.71 -9.22 -11.04
CA THR A 57 -0.42 -8.41 -10.56
C THR A 57 -1.80 -9.01 -10.91
N ARG A 58 -1.86 -10.02 -11.78
CA ARG A 58 -3.09 -10.71 -12.20
C ARG A 58 -3.34 -12.00 -11.44
N ASN A 59 -2.29 -12.62 -10.91
CA ASN A 59 -2.35 -13.84 -10.11
C ASN A 59 -1.60 -13.71 -8.77
N PRO A 60 -2.05 -12.83 -7.86
CA PRO A 60 -1.55 -12.77 -6.49
C PRO A 60 -2.08 -13.95 -5.67
N THR A 61 -1.23 -14.60 -4.86
CA THR A 61 -1.64 -15.62 -3.87
C THR A 61 -2.18 -14.99 -2.61
#